data_AF-A0A517Q011-F1
#
_entry.id   AF-A0A517Q011-F1
#
_cell.length_a   1.000
_cell.length_b   1.000
_cell.length_c   1.000
_cell.angle_alpha   90.00
_cell.angle_beta   90.00
_cell.angle_gamma   90.00
#
_symmetry.space_group_name_H-M   'P 1'
#
loop_
_entity.id
_entity.type
_entity.pdbx_description
1 polymer ?
#
loop_
_entity_poly.entity_id
_entity_poly.type
_entity_poly.pdbx_seq_one_letter_code
_entity_poly.pdbx_strand_id
1 'polypeptide(L)'
;MPARNQWWDDVIKTDTANYYRTAEQARKDNGSRKPPSSGKKGAYIWGDRVRVLESRPGVTRVSGRNVELWVNNRHLGGEPLLEVYVIDVGQGDGLLVVTPDGHNIMVDGGNTRSFQNGGKNAADFVDWKFFKDYVSFADRNDLNQTKIQLDAMIATHNDIDHFGGLFDLIDQDEKDRAELDCKAVTAEVVYHAGLSWWFNGRDSRGRAKRSLGHTDSGCYTKLLGNRSSALDAVAKIDDPDLDTLSGSWGQFIQAATKLKRKSGSPSAITRLSTATHDYLPGFEPADGKCAIRLLGPVENQVNGVPGLKKFPDGDSKNTNGHSVVLRLDYGERRILLTGDLNTHSQNHIMDYYGANFLAEYKSDVAKGCHHGSHDVSYRFLEGMRPLCTVISSGDAETYDHPRPTIVAASAITGRRLVDHERDSLICPMIYITEVAQSVAITNVGEMKEYPTPRPPFEANKPTGADNVYNTEDEMARFRLFLGTSQSTPFHWPRLDIAKVVRGLRYGLINIRTDGQRLFFAQMEESGEDWAFTSLSPEQIAEAR
;
A
#
# COMPACT_ATOMS: atom_id res chain seq x y z
N MET A 1 -15.38 -27.37 1.14
CA MET A 1 -14.37 -26.39 0.69
C MET A 1 -13.11 -26.66 1.45
N PRO A 2 -11.95 -26.72 0.80
CA PRO A 2 -10.77 -27.20 1.47
C PRO A 2 -10.24 -26.20 2.51
N ALA A 3 -9.53 -26.74 3.51
CA ALA A 3 -8.96 -26.01 4.64
C ALA A 3 -7.91 -24.97 4.18
N ARG A 4 -7.52 -24.05 5.08
CA ARG A 4 -6.48 -23.01 4.86
C ARG A 4 -5.15 -23.56 4.30
N ASN A 5 -4.92 -24.88 4.39
CA ASN A 5 -3.71 -25.58 3.96
C ASN A 5 -3.80 -26.22 2.55
N GLN A 6 -4.72 -25.83 1.67
CA GLN A 6 -4.93 -26.55 0.38
C GLN A 6 -4.81 -25.68 -0.89
N TRP A 7 -4.37 -24.43 -0.79
CA TRP A 7 -4.06 -23.66 -2.01
C TRP A 7 -2.66 -23.91 -2.55
N TRP A 8 -1.77 -24.47 -1.73
CA TRP A 8 -0.38 -24.74 -2.07
C TRP A 8 0.08 -26.03 -1.37
N ASP A 9 1.03 -26.72 -2.00
CA ASP A 9 1.60 -27.98 -1.50
C ASP A 9 2.99 -27.76 -0.90
N ASP A 10 3.68 -26.70 -1.32
CA ASP A 10 5.07 -26.43 -0.94
C ASP A 10 5.38 -24.92 -0.96
N VAL A 11 6.54 -24.54 -0.44
CA VAL A 11 7.02 -23.15 -0.31
C VAL A 11 8.49 -23.06 -0.71
N ILE A 12 8.84 -21.98 -1.40
CA ILE A 12 10.23 -21.67 -1.75
C ILE A 12 11.02 -21.24 -0.50
N LYS A 13 12.03 -22.01 -0.10
CA LYS A 13 12.85 -21.74 1.11
C LYS A 13 14.11 -20.91 0.86
N THR A 14 14.53 -20.78 -0.39
CA THR A 14 15.71 -20.00 -0.79
C THR A 14 15.29 -18.59 -1.21
N ASP A 15 16.23 -17.64 -1.17
CA ASP A 15 15.99 -16.24 -1.61
C ASP A 15 15.37 -16.16 -3.00
N THR A 16 15.84 -17.01 -3.91
CA THR A 16 15.34 -17.13 -5.27
C THR A 16 15.37 -18.59 -5.75
N ALA A 17 14.37 -18.98 -6.53
CA ALA A 17 14.32 -20.27 -7.20
C ALA A 17 13.98 -20.08 -8.68
N ASN A 18 14.96 -20.34 -9.57
CA ASN A 18 14.73 -20.24 -11.00
C ASN A 18 13.81 -21.37 -11.48
N TYR A 19 12.93 -21.07 -12.44
CA TYR A 19 12.09 -22.06 -13.08
C TYR A 19 12.39 -22.22 -14.58
N TYR A 20 12.22 -23.44 -15.08
CA TYR A 20 12.73 -23.88 -16.38
C TYR A 20 11.68 -24.66 -17.18
N ARG A 21 11.82 -24.67 -18.51
CA ARG A 21 10.91 -25.41 -19.40
C ARG A 21 11.05 -26.93 -19.26
N THR A 22 12.23 -27.43 -18.98
CA THR A 22 12.48 -28.88 -18.89
C THR A 22 13.09 -29.30 -17.56
N ALA A 23 12.82 -30.55 -17.17
CA ALA A 23 13.40 -31.17 -15.99
C ALA A 23 14.94 -31.20 -16.04
N GLU A 24 15.54 -31.46 -17.21
CA GLU A 24 16.99 -31.50 -17.39
C GLU A 24 17.65 -30.15 -17.14
N GLN A 25 16.98 -29.06 -17.51
CA GLN A 25 17.46 -27.69 -17.23
C GLN A 25 17.40 -27.40 -15.74
N ALA A 26 16.27 -27.68 -15.09
CA ALA A 26 16.10 -27.46 -13.65
C ALA A 26 17.08 -28.29 -12.80
N ARG A 27 17.44 -29.51 -13.21
CA ARG A 27 18.44 -30.34 -12.50
C ARG A 27 19.82 -29.70 -12.44
N LYS A 28 20.17 -28.88 -13.44
CA LYS A 28 21.46 -28.19 -13.52
C LYS A 28 21.51 -26.93 -12.66
N ASP A 29 20.38 -26.48 -12.11
CA ASP A 29 20.35 -25.33 -11.21
C ASP A 29 21.13 -25.65 -9.93
N ASN A 30 22.26 -24.98 -9.77
CA ASN A 30 23.11 -25.08 -8.60
C ASN A 30 22.74 -24.06 -7.50
N GLY A 31 21.67 -23.29 -7.68
CA GLY A 31 21.23 -22.25 -6.75
C GLY A 31 22.07 -20.96 -6.83
N SER A 32 22.84 -20.76 -7.90
CA SER A 32 23.59 -19.52 -8.11
C SER A 32 22.72 -18.42 -8.72
N ARG A 33 23.03 -17.15 -8.40
CA ARG A 33 22.35 -15.95 -8.92
C ARG A 33 22.49 -15.77 -10.44
N LYS A 34 23.51 -16.39 -11.05
CA LYS A 34 23.72 -16.45 -12.51
C LYS A 34 23.75 -17.92 -12.95
N PRO A 35 22.59 -18.60 -13.06
CA PRO A 35 22.55 -19.94 -13.61
C PRO A 35 23.01 -19.93 -15.08
N PRO A 36 23.42 -21.08 -15.64
CA PRO A 36 23.73 -21.18 -17.07
C PRO A 36 22.57 -20.61 -17.91
N SER A 37 22.87 -19.67 -18.81
CA SER A 37 21.89 -18.82 -19.51
C SER A 37 20.87 -19.57 -20.38
N SER A 38 21.11 -20.86 -20.70
CA SER A 38 20.17 -21.65 -21.49
C SER A 38 19.01 -22.16 -20.64
N GLY A 39 17.87 -21.46 -20.67
CA GLY A 39 16.57 -22.05 -20.33
C GLY A 39 15.82 -21.48 -19.11
N LYS A 40 16.40 -20.54 -18.35
CA LYS A 40 15.66 -19.78 -17.31
C LYS A 40 14.48 -19.07 -17.96
N LYS A 41 13.32 -19.09 -17.29
CA LYS A 41 12.12 -18.34 -17.71
C LYS A 41 11.65 -17.29 -16.70
N GLY A 42 12.29 -17.25 -15.53
CA GLY A 42 12.06 -16.32 -14.44
C GLY A 42 12.42 -16.97 -13.11
N ALA A 43 12.04 -16.34 -12.02
CA ALA A 43 12.30 -16.84 -10.68
C ALA A 43 11.11 -16.65 -9.73
N TYR A 44 10.94 -17.62 -8.85
CA TYR A 44 10.23 -17.43 -7.59
C TYR A 44 11.15 -16.79 -6.56
N ILE A 45 10.57 -16.14 -5.56
CA ILE A 45 11.26 -15.53 -4.42
C ILE A 45 10.91 -16.22 -3.11
N TRP A 46 11.74 -16.04 -2.08
CA TRP A 46 11.58 -16.67 -0.76
C TRP A 46 10.18 -16.52 -0.18
N GLY A 47 9.54 -17.64 0.17
CA GLY A 47 8.16 -17.70 0.66
C GLY A 47 7.10 -17.84 -0.42
N ASP A 48 7.46 -17.85 -1.71
CA ASP A 48 6.48 -18.12 -2.77
C ASP A 48 5.86 -19.50 -2.54
N ARG A 49 4.53 -19.50 -2.43
CA ARG A 49 3.70 -20.69 -2.27
C ARG A 49 3.46 -21.30 -3.64
N VAL A 50 3.63 -22.61 -3.76
CA VAL A 50 3.51 -23.31 -5.05
C VAL A 50 2.68 -24.59 -4.92
N ARG A 51 1.99 -24.97 -6.00
CA ARG A 51 1.33 -26.28 -6.12
C ARG A 51 2.23 -27.26 -6.82
N VAL A 52 2.27 -28.50 -6.35
CA VAL A 52 3.06 -29.57 -6.95
C VAL A 52 2.21 -30.27 -8.01
N LEU A 53 2.63 -30.17 -9.27
CA LEU A 53 1.95 -30.82 -10.39
C LEU A 53 2.54 -32.20 -10.70
N GLU A 54 3.87 -32.30 -10.66
CA GLU A 54 4.59 -33.53 -10.97
C GLU A 54 5.95 -33.53 -10.23
N SER A 55 6.29 -34.62 -9.55
CA SER A 55 7.59 -34.76 -8.88
C SER A 55 8.45 -35.81 -9.57
N ARG A 56 9.73 -35.50 -9.80
CA ARG A 56 10.78 -36.42 -10.30
C ARG A 56 12.01 -36.36 -9.39
N PRO A 57 12.95 -37.33 -9.48
CA PRO A 57 14.19 -37.24 -8.72
C PRO A 57 14.94 -35.93 -8.98
N GLY A 58 15.07 -35.11 -7.92
CA GLY A 58 15.80 -33.84 -7.89
C GLY A 58 15.08 -32.61 -8.45
N VAL A 59 13.93 -32.77 -9.12
CA VAL A 59 13.18 -31.66 -9.72
C VAL A 59 11.67 -31.90 -9.65
N THR A 60 10.92 -30.82 -9.49
CA THR A 60 9.46 -30.83 -9.38
C THR A 60 8.90 -29.79 -10.32
N ARG A 61 7.85 -30.14 -11.06
CA ARG A 61 7.05 -29.20 -11.84
C ARG A 61 5.99 -28.61 -10.92
N VAL A 62 5.99 -27.30 -10.82
CA VAL A 62 5.11 -26.56 -9.91
C VAL A 62 4.27 -25.53 -10.65
N SER A 63 3.08 -25.23 -10.10
CA SER A 63 2.26 -24.10 -10.49
C SER A 63 2.40 -22.97 -9.48
N GLY A 64 2.60 -21.76 -9.99
CA GLY A 64 2.68 -20.53 -9.21
C GLY A 64 3.01 -19.37 -10.13
N ARG A 65 2.62 -18.15 -9.74
CA ARG A 65 2.87 -16.90 -10.47
C ARG A 65 2.48 -16.95 -11.95
N ASN A 66 1.35 -17.60 -12.25
CA ASN A 66 0.85 -17.80 -13.61
C ASN A 66 1.80 -18.60 -14.54
N VAL A 67 2.65 -19.47 -13.99
CA VAL A 67 3.49 -20.40 -14.77
C VAL A 67 3.39 -21.82 -14.22
N GLU A 68 3.63 -22.81 -15.08
CA GLU A 68 3.70 -24.23 -14.70
C GLU A 68 5.01 -24.87 -15.18
N LEU A 69 6.08 -24.66 -14.42
CA LEU A 69 7.45 -24.92 -14.86
C LEU A 69 8.25 -25.71 -13.83
N TRP A 70 9.40 -26.23 -14.25
CA TRP A 70 10.26 -27.09 -13.43
C TRP A 70 11.18 -26.27 -12.52
N VAL A 71 11.23 -26.65 -11.25
CA VAL A 71 12.16 -26.12 -10.24
C VAL A 71 13.01 -27.24 -9.66
N ASN A 72 14.20 -26.90 -9.15
CA ASN A 72 15.05 -27.84 -8.43
C ASN A 72 14.53 -28.04 -7.00
N ASN A 73 14.48 -29.29 -6.54
CA ASN A 73 13.90 -29.62 -5.21
C ASN A 73 14.68 -28.99 -4.06
N ARG A 74 15.92 -28.55 -4.27
CA ARG A 74 16.70 -27.83 -3.25
C ARG A 74 16.04 -26.54 -2.79
N HIS A 75 15.17 -25.96 -3.60
CA HIS A 75 14.48 -24.70 -3.30
C HIS A 75 13.16 -24.91 -2.55
N LEU A 76 12.66 -26.14 -2.50
CA LEU A 76 11.39 -26.52 -1.89
C LEU A 76 11.55 -26.96 -0.43
N GLY A 77 10.45 -26.99 0.31
CA GLY A 77 10.36 -27.34 1.73
C GLY A 77 10.54 -26.17 2.68
N GLY A 78 10.10 -24.98 2.28
CA GLY A 78 10.09 -23.78 3.14
C GLY A 78 8.86 -23.70 4.02
N GLU A 79 8.85 -22.69 4.89
CA GLU A 79 7.69 -22.35 5.72
C GLU A 79 6.96 -21.13 5.15
N PRO A 80 5.62 -21.06 5.26
CA PRO A 80 4.86 -19.87 4.93
C PRO A 80 5.34 -18.64 5.72
N LEU A 81 5.39 -17.49 5.05
CA LEU A 81 5.84 -16.24 5.63
C LEU A 81 4.66 -15.31 5.91
N LEU A 82 4.89 -14.29 6.75
CA LEU A 82 4.08 -13.08 6.72
C LEU A 82 4.50 -12.29 5.48
N GLU A 83 3.55 -12.01 4.61
CA GLU A 83 3.76 -11.24 3.38
C GLU A 83 2.88 -9.99 3.39
N VAL A 84 3.48 -8.85 3.08
CA VAL A 84 2.78 -7.57 2.90
C VAL A 84 3.12 -7.04 1.52
N TYR A 85 2.14 -7.12 0.63
CA TYR A 85 2.21 -6.56 -0.71
C TYR A 85 1.73 -5.12 -0.64
N VAL A 86 2.60 -4.16 -0.93
CA VAL A 86 2.24 -2.77 -1.16
C VAL A 86 2.09 -2.59 -2.66
N ILE A 87 0.83 -2.48 -3.09
CA ILE A 87 0.41 -2.54 -4.49
C ILE A 87 0.56 -1.15 -5.08
N ASP A 88 1.12 -1.11 -6.29
CA ASP A 88 1.12 0.11 -7.08
C ASP A 88 -0.29 0.41 -7.58
N VAL A 89 -0.90 1.41 -6.94
CA VAL A 89 -2.25 1.90 -7.23
C VAL A 89 -2.22 3.40 -7.55
N GLY A 90 -1.10 3.89 -8.07
CA GLY A 90 -0.89 5.32 -8.29
C GLY A 90 -1.03 6.11 -6.98
N GLN A 91 -1.78 7.22 -7.03
CA GLN A 91 -2.08 7.98 -5.82
C GLN A 91 -3.11 7.24 -4.96
N GLY A 92 -2.70 6.86 -3.75
CA GLY A 92 -3.52 6.11 -2.80
C GLY A 92 -2.75 4.99 -2.10
N ASP A 93 -3.44 4.27 -1.23
CA ASP A 93 -2.93 3.06 -0.59
C ASP A 93 -3.62 1.81 -1.10
N GLY A 94 -2.86 0.74 -1.32
CA GLY A 94 -3.41 -0.59 -1.54
C GLY A 94 -2.47 -1.64 -0.98
N LEU A 95 -2.94 -2.44 -0.02
CA LEU A 95 -2.12 -3.47 0.61
C LEU A 95 -2.86 -4.80 0.71
N LEU A 96 -2.17 -5.88 0.34
CA LEU A 96 -2.60 -7.25 0.64
C LEU A 96 -1.65 -7.84 1.69
N VAL A 97 -2.19 -8.18 2.85
CA VAL A 97 -1.48 -8.91 3.90
C VAL A 97 -1.87 -10.38 3.82
N VAL A 98 -0.87 -11.26 3.73
CA VAL A 98 -1.06 -12.71 3.80
C VAL A 98 -0.29 -13.25 4.98
N THR A 99 -1.00 -13.78 5.97
CA THR A 99 -0.36 -14.32 7.18
C THR A 99 0.26 -15.70 6.93
N PRO A 100 1.21 -16.14 7.77
CA PRO A 100 1.79 -17.48 7.66
C PRO A 100 0.74 -18.60 7.67
N ASP A 101 -0.31 -18.45 8.48
CA ASP A 101 -1.42 -19.40 8.59
C ASP A 101 -2.52 -19.20 7.52
N GLY A 102 -2.23 -18.41 6.49
CA GLY A 102 -3.02 -18.34 5.25
C GLY A 102 -4.24 -17.43 5.30
N HIS A 103 -4.33 -16.51 6.28
CA HIS A 103 -5.35 -15.47 6.26
C HIS A 103 -5.00 -14.40 5.24
N ASN A 104 -6.02 -13.90 4.53
CA ASN A 104 -5.86 -12.85 3.53
C ASN A 104 -6.61 -11.60 3.99
N ILE A 105 -5.89 -10.50 4.15
CA ILE A 105 -6.44 -9.23 4.64
C ILE A 105 -6.12 -8.15 3.62
N MET A 106 -7.18 -7.54 3.08
CA MET A 106 -7.06 -6.41 2.18
C MET A 106 -7.19 -5.12 2.96
N VAL A 107 -6.20 -4.22 2.85
CA VAL A 107 -6.19 -2.90 3.50
C VAL A 107 -6.04 -1.85 2.43
N ASP A 108 -7.11 -1.08 2.22
CA ASP A 108 -7.25 -0.13 1.11
C ASP A 108 -7.03 -0.76 -0.27
N GLY A 109 -7.29 -0.02 -1.34
CA GLY A 109 -7.23 -0.51 -2.71
C GLY A 109 -6.92 0.53 -3.77
N GLY A 110 -6.54 1.74 -3.37
CA GLY A 110 -6.31 2.86 -4.28
C GLY A 110 -7.60 3.47 -4.81
N ASN A 111 -7.45 4.35 -5.80
CA ASN A 111 -8.57 4.92 -6.53
C ASN A 111 -9.24 3.91 -7.47
N THR A 112 -10.46 4.20 -7.94
CA THR A 112 -11.15 3.35 -8.93
C THR A 112 -10.39 3.34 -10.25
N ARG A 113 -10.52 2.27 -11.04
CA ARG A 113 -9.79 2.09 -12.33
C ARG A 113 -9.88 3.30 -13.25
N SER A 114 -11.03 3.96 -13.30
CA SER A 114 -11.30 5.14 -14.13
C SER A 114 -10.46 6.37 -13.79
N PHE A 115 -9.89 6.45 -12.59
CA PHE A 115 -9.01 7.54 -12.15
C PHE A 115 -7.52 7.12 -12.12
N GLN A 116 -7.19 5.94 -12.63
CA GLN A 116 -5.83 5.42 -12.70
C GLN A 116 -5.28 5.52 -14.12
N ASN A 117 -4.07 6.06 -14.27
CA ASN A 117 -3.41 6.18 -15.57
C ASN A 117 -3.25 4.81 -16.27
N GLY A 118 -2.96 3.76 -15.49
CA GLY A 118 -2.83 2.39 -15.97
C GLY A 118 -4.16 1.63 -16.12
N GLY A 119 -5.29 2.23 -15.75
CA GLY A 119 -6.61 1.57 -15.72
C GLY A 119 -6.68 0.39 -14.75
N LYS A 120 -5.71 0.25 -13.85
CA LYS A 120 -5.57 -0.85 -12.90
C LYS A 120 -5.41 -0.33 -11.48
N ASN A 121 -5.89 -1.08 -10.52
CA ASN A 121 -5.72 -0.83 -9.10
C ASN A 121 -5.56 -2.16 -8.33
N ALA A 122 -5.82 -2.12 -7.03
CA ALA A 122 -5.62 -3.29 -6.19
C ALA A 122 -6.57 -4.45 -6.52
N ALA A 123 -7.76 -4.19 -7.09
CA ALA A 123 -8.67 -5.25 -7.52
C ALA A 123 -8.02 -6.16 -8.56
N ASP A 124 -7.31 -5.58 -9.54
CA ASP A 124 -6.64 -6.34 -10.62
C ASP A 124 -5.46 -7.16 -10.10
N PHE A 125 -4.71 -6.61 -9.14
CA PHE A 125 -3.62 -7.35 -8.50
C PHE A 125 -4.16 -8.52 -7.67
N VAL A 126 -5.20 -8.30 -6.88
CA VAL A 126 -5.80 -9.34 -6.03
C VAL A 126 -6.46 -10.41 -6.89
N ASP A 127 -7.14 -10.04 -7.96
CA ASP A 127 -7.68 -11.00 -8.93
C ASP A 127 -6.58 -11.84 -9.58
N TRP A 128 -5.50 -11.21 -10.05
CA TRP A 128 -4.33 -11.93 -10.56
C TRP A 128 -3.74 -12.87 -9.51
N LYS A 129 -3.60 -12.41 -8.25
CA LYS A 129 -2.99 -13.19 -7.17
C LYS A 129 -3.81 -14.44 -6.84
N PHE A 130 -5.13 -14.31 -6.74
CA PHE A 130 -5.97 -15.43 -6.36
C PHE A 130 -6.35 -16.33 -7.54
N PHE A 131 -6.50 -15.79 -8.75
CA PHE A 131 -6.90 -16.56 -9.92
C PHE A 131 -5.72 -17.10 -10.73
N LYS A 132 -4.65 -16.31 -10.92
CA LYS A 132 -3.52 -16.69 -11.78
C LYS A 132 -2.34 -17.27 -11.02
N ASP A 133 -2.07 -16.77 -9.83
CA ASP A 133 -0.96 -17.25 -9.00
C ASP A 133 -1.39 -18.48 -8.16
N TYR A 134 -2.50 -18.40 -7.42
CA TYR A 134 -2.92 -19.49 -6.52
C TYR A 134 -3.65 -20.67 -7.18
N VAL A 135 -4.07 -20.57 -8.45
CA VAL A 135 -4.85 -21.62 -9.13
C VAL A 135 -4.09 -22.15 -10.34
N SER A 136 -3.92 -23.47 -10.38
CA SER A 136 -3.27 -24.16 -11.50
C SER A 136 -4.07 -24.01 -12.80
N PHE A 137 -3.44 -24.19 -13.95
CA PHE A 137 -4.14 -24.04 -15.23
C PHE A 137 -5.27 -25.06 -15.39
N ALA A 138 -5.11 -26.26 -14.83
CA ALA A 138 -6.14 -27.30 -14.85
C ALA A 138 -7.37 -26.95 -13.98
N ASP A 139 -7.17 -26.16 -12.93
CA ASP A 139 -8.19 -25.84 -11.93
C ASP A 139 -8.99 -24.56 -12.23
N ARG A 140 -8.65 -23.80 -13.29
CA ARG A 140 -9.29 -22.50 -13.60
C ARG A 140 -10.77 -22.58 -13.97
N ASN A 141 -11.27 -23.77 -14.28
CA ASN A 141 -12.69 -24.00 -14.51
C ASN A 141 -13.44 -24.43 -13.23
N ASP A 142 -12.73 -24.69 -12.12
CA ASP A 142 -13.34 -25.02 -10.84
C ASP A 142 -13.80 -23.74 -10.14
N LEU A 143 -15.13 -23.56 -10.09
CA LEU A 143 -15.77 -22.41 -9.46
C LEU A 143 -15.47 -22.29 -7.97
N ASN A 144 -15.05 -23.36 -7.28
CA ASN A 144 -14.69 -23.27 -5.87
C ASN A 144 -13.25 -22.82 -5.65
N GLN A 145 -12.36 -23.05 -6.62
CA GLN A 145 -10.95 -22.65 -6.54
C GLN A 145 -10.73 -21.23 -7.06
N THR A 146 -11.63 -20.71 -7.89
CA THR A 146 -11.54 -19.40 -8.55
C THR A 146 -12.30 -18.28 -7.83
N LYS A 147 -12.56 -18.46 -6.53
CA LYS A 147 -13.16 -17.43 -5.67
C LYS A 147 -12.09 -16.73 -4.86
N ILE A 148 -12.22 -15.42 -4.75
CA ILE A 148 -11.39 -14.62 -3.85
C ILE A 148 -12.05 -14.68 -2.48
N GLN A 149 -11.31 -15.16 -1.48
CA GLN A 149 -11.75 -15.18 -0.10
C GLN A 149 -10.82 -14.29 0.73
N LEU A 150 -11.41 -13.28 1.38
CA LEU A 150 -10.74 -12.40 2.34
C LEU A 150 -11.22 -12.73 3.75
N ASP A 151 -10.31 -12.81 4.71
CA ASP A 151 -10.65 -12.90 6.12
C ASP A 151 -11.05 -11.51 6.65
N ALA A 152 -10.47 -10.43 6.10
CA ALA A 152 -10.89 -9.06 6.37
C ALA A 152 -10.66 -8.15 5.16
N MET A 153 -11.56 -7.19 4.99
CA MET A 153 -11.41 -6.04 4.09
C MET A 153 -11.45 -4.78 4.94
N ILE A 154 -10.48 -3.89 4.82
CA ILE A 154 -10.33 -2.71 5.68
C ILE A 154 -10.24 -1.48 4.81
N ALA A 155 -11.20 -0.55 4.95
CA ALA A 155 -11.07 0.80 4.44
C ALA A 155 -10.57 1.69 5.59
N THR A 156 -9.33 2.16 5.50
CA THR A 156 -8.70 2.91 6.60
C THR A 156 -9.43 4.22 6.85
N HIS A 157 -9.95 4.86 5.80
CA HIS A 157 -10.85 6.01 5.89
C HIS A 157 -11.71 6.15 4.61
N ASN A 158 -12.54 7.20 4.55
CA ASN A 158 -13.62 7.35 3.58
C ASN A 158 -13.30 8.24 2.35
N ASP A 159 -12.04 8.29 1.92
CA ASP A 159 -11.61 8.94 0.68
C ASP A 159 -11.29 7.92 -0.42
N ILE A 160 -11.60 8.29 -1.66
CA ILE A 160 -11.76 7.34 -2.77
C ILE A 160 -10.43 6.71 -3.22
N ASP A 161 -9.32 7.40 -3.01
CA ASP A 161 -7.96 6.91 -3.21
C ASP A 161 -7.55 5.83 -2.19
N HIS A 162 -8.43 5.48 -1.25
CA HIS A 162 -8.23 4.35 -0.34
C HIS A 162 -9.23 3.22 -0.58
N PHE A 163 -10.52 3.51 -0.79
CA PHE A 163 -11.51 2.44 -0.95
C PHE A 163 -11.92 2.16 -2.41
N GLY A 164 -11.46 2.94 -3.39
CA GLY A 164 -11.87 2.81 -4.79
C GLY A 164 -11.60 1.42 -5.38
N GLY A 165 -10.38 0.89 -5.23
CA GLY A 165 -10.09 -0.48 -5.67
C GLY A 165 -10.74 -1.56 -4.80
N LEU A 166 -11.08 -1.27 -3.54
CA LEU A 166 -11.93 -2.19 -2.75
C LEU A 166 -13.34 -2.24 -3.33
N PHE A 167 -13.85 -1.10 -3.77
CA PHE A 167 -15.16 -0.97 -4.39
C PHE A 167 -15.19 -1.75 -5.72
N ASP A 168 -14.23 -1.50 -6.61
CA ASP A 168 -14.08 -2.21 -7.88
C ASP A 168 -13.95 -3.74 -7.74
N LEU A 169 -13.43 -4.21 -6.59
CA LEU A 169 -13.31 -5.63 -6.28
C LEU A 169 -14.64 -6.30 -5.88
N ILE A 170 -15.53 -5.57 -5.21
CA ILE A 170 -16.78 -6.14 -4.65
C ILE A 170 -18.04 -5.72 -5.38
N ASP A 171 -17.95 -4.67 -6.20
CA ASP A 171 -19.11 -4.19 -6.93
C ASP A 171 -19.60 -5.25 -7.91
N GLN A 172 -20.92 -5.33 -8.03
CA GLN A 172 -21.59 -6.36 -8.80
C GLN A 172 -22.06 -5.84 -10.16
N ASP A 173 -21.76 -4.57 -10.48
CA ASP A 173 -22.05 -4.00 -11.78
C ASP A 173 -21.33 -4.78 -12.88
N GLU A 174 -22.06 -5.07 -13.96
CA GLU A 174 -21.65 -6.01 -15.00
C GLU A 174 -20.33 -5.61 -15.66
N LYS A 175 -20.04 -4.30 -15.71
CA LYS A 175 -18.84 -3.75 -16.34
C LYS A 175 -17.58 -4.01 -15.53
N ASP A 176 -17.60 -3.75 -14.22
CA ASP A 176 -16.45 -3.99 -13.35
C ASP A 176 -16.26 -5.48 -13.06
N ARG A 177 -17.36 -6.24 -12.98
CA ARG A 177 -17.31 -7.70 -12.87
C ARG A 177 -16.71 -8.36 -14.12
N ALA A 178 -16.90 -7.80 -15.31
CA ALA A 178 -16.34 -8.34 -16.54
C ALA A 178 -14.81 -8.20 -16.64
N GLU A 179 -14.21 -7.29 -15.87
CA GLU A 179 -12.75 -7.11 -15.81
C GLU A 179 -12.06 -8.17 -14.92
N LEU A 180 -12.80 -8.79 -13.98
CA LEU A 180 -12.24 -9.77 -13.04
C LEU A 180 -12.32 -11.20 -13.60
N ASP A 181 -11.21 -11.94 -13.54
CA ASP A 181 -11.19 -13.35 -13.94
C ASP A 181 -11.91 -14.24 -12.90
N CYS A 182 -11.83 -13.86 -11.62
CA CYS A 182 -12.48 -14.57 -10.52
C CYS A 182 -14.00 -14.63 -10.67
N LYS A 183 -14.62 -15.64 -10.04
CA LYS A 183 -16.06 -15.90 -10.20
C LYS A 183 -16.91 -15.27 -9.11
N ALA A 184 -16.31 -15.04 -7.94
CA ALA A 184 -16.92 -14.34 -6.82
C ALA A 184 -15.85 -13.84 -5.86
N VAL A 185 -16.21 -12.79 -5.13
CA VAL A 185 -15.45 -12.28 -3.99
C VAL A 185 -16.29 -12.48 -2.72
N THR A 186 -15.67 -13.02 -1.68
CA THR A 186 -16.25 -13.17 -0.36
C THR A 186 -15.32 -12.60 0.69
N ALA A 187 -15.89 -11.98 1.74
CA ALA A 187 -15.13 -11.49 2.88
C ALA A 187 -15.89 -11.79 4.18
N GLU A 188 -15.19 -12.22 5.24
CA GLU A 188 -15.85 -12.49 6.52
C GLU A 188 -16.35 -11.19 7.18
N VAL A 189 -15.56 -10.13 7.08
CA VAL A 189 -15.83 -8.82 7.70
C VAL A 189 -15.25 -7.67 6.89
N VAL A 190 -15.98 -6.56 6.85
CA VAL A 190 -15.53 -5.26 6.37
C VAL A 190 -15.32 -4.34 7.57
N TYR A 191 -14.12 -3.80 7.72
CA TYR A 191 -13.76 -2.87 8.77
C TYR A 191 -13.62 -1.45 8.22
N HIS A 192 -13.93 -0.46 9.06
CA HIS A 192 -13.78 0.96 8.74
C HIS A 192 -13.53 1.82 9.99
N ALA A 193 -13.03 3.04 9.80
CA ALA A 193 -12.79 4.00 10.90
C ALA A 193 -14.08 4.56 11.54
N GLY A 194 -15.19 4.59 10.80
CA GLY A 194 -16.50 5.03 11.28
C GLY A 194 -16.84 6.48 10.98
N LEU A 195 -15.84 7.34 10.83
CA LEU A 195 -16.03 8.65 10.22
C LEU A 195 -16.47 8.46 8.76
N SER A 196 -17.41 9.28 8.29
CA SER A 196 -18.09 9.03 7.00
C SER A 196 -18.65 10.32 6.41
N TRP A 197 -18.80 10.33 5.08
CA TRP A 197 -19.48 11.40 4.37
C TRP A 197 -21.01 11.23 4.47
N TRP A 198 -21.68 12.16 5.14
CA TRP A 198 -23.14 12.20 5.29
C TRP A 198 -23.74 13.36 4.51
N PHE A 199 -24.92 13.17 3.94
CA PHE A 199 -25.70 14.29 3.43
C PHE A 199 -26.13 15.22 4.56
N ASN A 200 -26.26 16.50 4.23
CA ASN A 200 -26.78 17.52 5.16
C ASN A 200 -27.63 18.57 4.43
N GLY A 201 -28.49 18.10 3.53
CA GLY A 201 -29.39 18.91 2.73
C GLY A 201 -28.76 19.46 1.47
N ARG A 202 -29.29 20.61 1.01
CA ARG A 202 -28.89 21.27 -0.23
C ARG A 202 -28.32 22.66 0.01
N ASP A 203 -27.47 23.11 -0.89
CA ASP A 203 -27.01 24.50 -0.92
C ASP A 203 -28.08 25.44 -1.51
N SER A 204 -27.81 26.74 -1.52
CA SER A 204 -28.73 27.75 -2.08
C SER A 204 -29.00 27.61 -3.58
N ARG A 205 -28.24 26.75 -4.28
CA ARG A 205 -28.43 26.42 -5.70
C ARG A 205 -29.09 25.04 -5.88
N GLY A 206 -29.58 24.41 -4.81
CA GLY A 206 -30.22 23.09 -4.84
C GLY A 206 -29.25 21.91 -4.96
N ARG A 207 -27.94 22.14 -4.91
CA ARG A 207 -26.92 21.08 -5.02
C ARG A 207 -26.77 20.37 -3.68
N ALA A 208 -26.62 19.05 -3.72
CA ALA A 208 -26.41 18.25 -2.53
C ALA A 208 -25.16 18.71 -1.77
N LYS A 209 -25.29 18.81 -0.44
CA LYS A 209 -24.18 19.09 0.46
C LYS A 209 -23.85 17.86 1.28
N ARG A 210 -22.58 17.78 1.72
CA ARG A 210 -22.10 16.74 2.62
C ARG A 210 -21.23 17.32 3.73
N SER A 211 -21.07 16.55 4.80
CA SER A 211 -20.14 16.81 5.90
C SER A 211 -19.76 15.50 6.59
N LEU A 212 -18.85 15.56 7.56
CA LEU A 212 -18.54 14.42 8.43
C LEU A 212 -19.56 14.18 9.56
N GLY A 213 -20.71 14.84 9.50
CA GLY A 213 -21.79 14.70 10.47
C GLY A 213 -21.68 15.65 11.66
N HIS A 214 -22.53 15.42 12.67
CA HIS A 214 -22.64 16.31 13.82
C HIS A 214 -21.45 16.22 14.76
N THR A 215 -21.16 17.36 15.38
CA THR A 215 -20.10 17.49 16.38
C THR A 215 -20.68 17.92 17.71
N ASP A 216 -20.24 17.29 18.80
CA ASP A 216 -20.54 17.67 20.18
C ASP A 216 -19.24 17.70 20.96
N SER A 217 -19.07 18.74 21.79
CA SER A 217 -17.93 18.88 22.71
C SER A 217 -16.56 18.68 22.03
N GLY A 218 -16.44 19.18 20.79
CA GLY A 218 -15.22 19.10 20.00
C GLY A 218 -14.94 17.73 19.36
N CYS A 219 -15.90 16.80 19.31
CA CYS A 219 -15.78 15.51 18.64
C CYS A 219 -16.91 15.29 17.63
N TYR A 220 -16.63 14.58 16.53
CA TYR A 220 -17.66 14.00 15.66
C TYR A 220 -18.32 12.82 16.38
N THR A 221 -19.63 12.89 16.59
CA THR A 221 -20.41 11.85 17.29
C THR A 221 -21.29 11.04 16.33
N LYS A 222 -21.44 11.50 15.08
CA LYS A 222 -22.13 10.74 14.02
C LYS A 222 -21.16 9.79 13.32
N LEU A 223 -21.02 8.60 13.88
CA LEU A 223 -20.15 7.55 13.35
C LEU A 223 -20.97 6.40 12.76
N LEU A 224 -20.56 5.91 11.59
CA LEU A 224 -21.05 4.64 11.05
C LEU A 224 -20.62 3.53 12.02
N GLY A 225 -21.52 2.64 12.42
CA GLY A 225 -21.26 1.65 13.47
C GLY A 225 -21.03 0.25 12.93
N ASN A 226 -22.11 -0.53 12.88
CA ASN A 226 -22.11 -1.92 12.45
C ASN A 226 -22.98 -2.10 11.19
N ARG A 227 -23.11 -3.36 10.75
CA ARG A 227 -23.95 -3.73 9.60
C ARG A 227 -25.38 -3.18 9.64
N SER A 228 -26.03 -3.16 10.81
CA SER A 228 -27.39 -2.61 10.93
C SER A 228 -27.39 -1.13 10.57
N SER A 229 -26.51 -0.34 11.20
CA SER A 229 -26.39 1.09 10.89
C SER A 229 -25.95 1.35 9.44
N ALA A 230 -25.17 0.46 8.84
CA ALA A 230 -24.79 0.56 7.43
C ALA A 230 -25.97 0.35 6.49
N LEU A 231 -26.84 -0.63 6.76
CA LEU A 231 -28.07 -0.84 5.99
C LEU A 231 -29.00 0.38 6.09
N ASP A 232 -29.17 0.93 7.29
CA ASP A 232 -29.99 2.12 7.51
C ASP A 232 -29.43 3.33 6.74
N ALA A 233 -28.10 3.52 6.79
CA ALA A 233 -27.42 4.65 6.21
C ALA A 233 -27.38 4.65 4.66
N VAL A 234 -27.64 3.50 4.01
CA VAL A 234 -27.66 3.37 2.53
C VAL A 234 -29.05 3.12 1.95
N ALA A 235 -30.10 3.04 2.79
CA ALA A 235 -31.45 2.69 2.34
C ALA A 235 -32.04 3.71 1.33
N LYS A 236 -31.63 4.98 1.41
CA LYS A 236 -32.06 6.07 0.52
C LYS A 236 -30.88 6.98 0.17
N ILE A 237 -29.85 6.37 -0.41
CA ILE A 237 -28.57 7.02 -0.70
C ILE A 237 -28.64 8.12 -1.78
N ASP A 238 -29.72 8.20 -2.56
CA ASP A 238 -29.86 9.22 -3.61
C ASP A 238 -30.59 10.48 -3.15
N ASP A 239 -31.05 10.52 -1.89
CA ASP A 239 -31.80 11.64 -1.35
C ASP A 239 -30.93 12.49 -0.41
N PRO A 240 -30.44 13.67 -0.87
CA PRO A 240 -29.56 14.52 -0.08
C PRO A 240 -30.28 15.25 1.07
N ASP A 241 -31.60 15.16 1.13
CA ASP A 241 -32.41 15.74 2.20
C ASP A 241 -32.61 14.76 3.38
N LEU A 242 -32.08 13.53 3.26
CA LEU A 242 -32.09 12.51 4.29
C LEU A 242 -30.74 12.33 4.96
N ASP A 243 -30.76 11.71 6.14
CA ASP A 243 -29.60 11.53 7.00
C ASP A 243 -28.73 10.31 6.60
N THR A 244 -28.52 10.12 5.29
CA THR A 244 -27.85 8.95 4.67
C THR A 244 -26.39 9.25 4.28
N LEU A 245 -25.64 8.20 3.96
CA LEU A 245 -24.28 8.35 3.41
C LEU A 245 -24.31 9.02 2.04
N SER A 246 -23.23 9.71 1.70
CA SER A 246 -23.12 10.53 0.49
C SER A 246 -22.00 10.07 -0.44
N GLY A 247 -22.24 10.17 -1.75
CA GLY A 247 -21.25 9.97 -2.79
C GLY A 247 -20.72 8.54 -2.89
N SER A 248 -19.51 8.39 -3.44
CA SER A 248 -18.87 7.10 -3.67
C SER A 248 -18.67 6.28 -2.39
N TRP A 249 -18.45 6.94 -1.24
CA TRP A 249 -18.36 6.24 0.04
C TRP A 249 -19.65 5.49 0.39
N GLY A 250 -20.80 6.14 0.25
CA GLY A 250 -22.07 5.46 0.50
C GLY A 250 -22.33 4.33 -0.50
N GLN A 251 -21.95 4.49 -1.77
CA GLN A 251 -22.10 3.46 -2.80
C GLN A 251 -21.24 2.23 -2.47
N PHE A 252 -20.00 2.45 -2.06
CA PHE A 252 -19.12 1.40 -1.55
C PHE A 252 -19.73 0.68 -0.34
N ILE A 253 -20.24 1.40 0.66
CA ILE A 253 -20.90 0.77 1.82
C ILE A 253 -22.14 -0.01 1.38
N GLN A 254 -22.91 0.49 0.41
CA GLN A 254 -24.06 -0.23 -0.15
C GLN A 254 -23.61 -1.55 -0.81
N ALA A 255 -22.53 -1.54 -1.60
CA ALA A 255 -21.94 -2.76 -2.17
C ALA A 255 -21.45 -3.71 -1.07
N ALA A 256 -20.77 -3.20 -0.04
CA ALA A 256 -20.33 -3.98 1.12
C ALA A 256 -21.50 -4.65 1.88
N THR A 257 -22.69 -4.03 1.91
CA THR A 257 -23.87 -4.70 2.49
C THR A 257 -24.32 -5.92 1.68
N LYS A 258 -24.03 -5.99 0.37
CA LYS A 258 -24.39 -7.13 -0.48
C LYS A 258 -23.39 -8.28 -0.38
N LEU A 259 -22.17 -7.99 0.10
CA LEU A 259 -21.07 -8.94 0.23
C LEU A 259 -21.41 -10.11 1.17
N LYS A 260 -20.86 -11.28 0.84
CA LYS A 260 -21.10 -12.54 1.55
C LYS A 260 -19.81 -13.08 2.16
N ARG A 261 -19.98 -13.80 3.26
CA ARG A 261 -18.96 -14.65 3.87
C ARG A 261 -18.76 -15.92 3.06
N LYS A 262 -17.70 -16.68 3.37
CA LYS A 262 -17.48 -18.02 2.80
C LYS A 262 -18.67 -18.95 2.98
N SER A 263 -19.37 -18.83 4.11
CA SER A 263 -20.57 -19.61 4.43
C SER A 263 -21.82 -19.24 3.61
N GLY A 264 -21.77 -18.16 2.81
CA GLY A 264 -22.91 -17.60 2.09
C GLY A 264 -23.78 -16.66 2.93
N SER A 265 -23.53 -16.55 4.23
CA SER A 265 -24.17 -15.55 5.09
C SER A 265 -23.65 -14.13 4.79
N PRO A 266 -24.39 -13.06 5.15
CA PRO A 266 -23.91 -11.69 4.91
C PRO A 266 -22.61 -11.36 5.68
N SER A 267 -21.67 -10.65 5.04
CA SER A 267 -20.44 -10.19 5.70
C SER A 267 -20.75 -9.30 6.90
N ALA A 268 -19.94 -9.39 7.95
CA ALA A 268 -20.00 -8.38 9.01
C ALA A 268 -19.52 -7.03 8.46
N ILE A 269 -20.02 -5.95 9.06
CA ILE A 269 -19.48 -4.59 8.88
C ILE A 269 -19.27 -4.05 10.29
N THR A 270 -18.05 -3.60 10.59
CA THR A 270 -17.63 -3.26 11.95
C THR A 270 -16.74 -2.03 11.96
N ARG A 271 -17.12 -1.02 12.75
CA ARG A 271 -16.24 0.09 13.09
C ARG A 271 -15.10 -0.36 14.02
N LEU A 272 -13.87 -0.03 13.65
CA LEU A 272 -12.69 -0.20 14.51
C LEU A 272 -12.47 1.03 15.39
N SER A 273 -12.04 0.79 16.62
CA SER A 273 -11.75 1.83 17.61
C SER A 273 -10.89 1.27 18.73
N THR A 274 -9.90 2.06 19.16
CA THR A 274 -9.04 1.75 20.31
C THR A 274 -9.80 1.66 21.64
N ALA A 275 -11.01 2.22 21.75
CA ALA A 275 -11.82 2.10 22.96
C ALA A 275 -12.51 0.72 23.09
N THR A 276 -12.71 0.02 21.97
CA THR A 276 -13.45 -1.26 21.92
C THR A 276 -12.62 -2.43 21.44
N HIS A 277 -11.43 -2.18 20.87
CA HIS A 277 -10.57 -3.20 20.31
C HIS A 277 -9.12 -2.90 20.64
N ASP A 278 -8.42 -3.92 21.14
CA ASP A 278 -6.96 -3.88 21.21
C ASP A 278 -6.31 -4.45 19.94
N TYR A 279 -6.86 -5.53 19.42
CA TYR A 279 -6.38 -6.19 18.22
C TYR A 279 -7.52 -6.26 17.20
N LEU A 280 -7.17 -6.45 15.94
CA LEU A 280 -8.14 -6.84 14.93
C LEU A 280 -8.78 -8.17 15.40
N PRO A 281 -10.12 -8.27 15.50
CA PRO A 281 -10.77 -9.46 16.02
C PRO A 281 -10.31 -10.75 15.31
N GLY A 282 -9.82 -11.71 16.09
CA GLY A 282 -9.27 -12.99 15.57
C GLY A 282 -7.77 -12.96 15.28
N PHE A 283 -7.10 -11.82 15.49
CA PHE A 283 -5.66 -11.62 15.33
C PHE A 283 -5.01 -11.12 16.63
N GLU A 284 -5.50 -11.60 17.77
CA GLU A 284 -4.88 -11.43 19.07
C GLU A 284 -3.53 -12.19 19.14
N PRO A 285 -2.60 -11.80 20.05
CA PRO A 285 -1.34 -12.49 20.22
C PRO A 285 -1.51 -13.99 20.52
N ALA A 286 -0.86 -14.82 19.71
CA ALA A 286 -0.82 -16.26 19.87
C ALA A 286 0.49 -16.82 19.31
N ASP A 287 1.00 -17.89 19.92
CA ASP A 287 2.28 -18.49 19.55
C ASP A 287 2.32 -18.89 18.06
N GLY A 288 3.37 -18.44 17.37
CA GLY A 288 3.58 -18.72 15.94
C GLY A 288 2.59 -18.05 15.00
N LYS A 289 1.74 -17.12 15.48
CA LYS A 289 0.77 -16.38 14.66
C LYS A 289 1.14 -14.91 14.55
N CYS A 290 0.68 -14.28 13.46
CA CYS A 290 0.74 -12.84 13.31
C CYS A 290 -0.35 -12.20 14.17
N ALA A 291 0.03 -11.33 15.10
CA ALA A 291 -0.90 -10.47 15.82
C ALA A 291 -1.07 -9.16 15.06
N ILE A 292 -2.28 -8.59 15.08
CA ILE A 292 -2.58 -7.31 14.43
C ILE A 292 -3.15 -6.34 15.46
N ARG A 293 -2.28 -5.51 16.03
CA ARG A 293 -2.63 -4.48 17.02
C ARG A 293 -3.34 -3.32 16.33
N LEU A 294 -4.46 -2.88 16.88
CA LEU A 294 -5.14 -1.65 16.50
C LEU A 294 -4.57 -0.48 17.30
N LEU A 295 -4.12 0.57 16.61
CA LEU A 295 -3.53 1.76 17.21
C LEU A 295 -4.34 3.06 16.93
N GLY A 296 -5.32 2.98 16.05
CA GLY A 296 -6.17 4.09 15.67
C GLY A 296 -7.36 3.58 14.87
N PRO A 297 -8.53 4.25 14.91
CA PRO A 297 -8.73 5.61 15.45
C PRO A 297 -8.76 5.68 16.98
N VAL A 298 -8.33 6.81 17.54
CA VAL A 298 -8.44 7.11 18.97
C VAL A 298 -9.85 7.62 19.26
N GLU A 299 -10.62 6.86 20.03
CA GLU A 299 -12.00 7.21 20.38
C GLU A 299 -12.10 7.88 21.75
N ASN A 300 -12.90 8.93 21.80
CA ASN A 300 -13.35 9.59 23.02
C ASN A 300 -14.78 9.18 23.36
N GLN A 301 -15.15 9.29 24.63
CA GLN A 301 -16.54 9.21 25.07
C GLN A 301 -17.08 10.63 25.27
N VAL A 302 -18.16 10.98 24.56
CA VAL A 302 -18.83 12.28 24.65
C VAL A 302 -20.26 12.04 25.07
N ASN A 303 -20.66 12.47 26.26
CA ASN A 303 -22.03 12.32 26.76
C ASN A 303 -22.58 10.86 26.69
N GLY A 304 -21.70 9.87 26.89
CA GLY A 304 -22.04 8.45 26.84
C GLY A 304 -22.15 7.86 25.42
N VAL A 305 -21.78 8.61 24.38
CA VAL A 305 -21.66 8.11 23.01
C VAL A 305 -20.20 8.17 22.50
N PRO A 306 -19.80 7.24 21.62
CA PRO A 306 -18.52 7.31 20.93
C PRO A 306 -18.34 8.62 20.14
N GLY A 307 -17.13 9.18 20.18
CA GLY A 307 -16.78 10.36 19.40
C GLY A 307 -15.32 10.36 18.94
N LEU A 308 -15.08 10.92 17.76
CA LEU A 308 -13.72 11.14 17.23
C LEU A 308 -13.38 12.61 17.30
N LYS A 309 -12.21 12.96 17.85
CA LYS A 309 -11.80 14.37 18.04
C LYS A 309 -11.86 15.14 16.72
N LYS A 310 -12.50 16.30 16.72
CA LYS A 310 -12.45 17.22 15.59
C LYS A 310 -11.17 18.05 15.66
N PHE A 311 -10.31 17.90 14.66
CA PHE A 311 -9.12 18.71 14.48
C PHE A 311 -9.49 20.09 13.90
N PRO A 312 -8.65 21.12 14.06
CA PRO A 312 -8.91 22.46 13.51
C PRO A 312 -8.83 22.53 11.97
N ASP A 313 -8.72 21.38 11.30
CA ASP A 313 -8.67 21.23 9.86
C ASP A 313 -10.07 21.15 9.21
N GLY A 314 -10.09 21.21 7.87
CA GLY A 314 -11.28 20.91 7.09
C GLY A 314 -11.66 19.42 7.14
N ASP A 315 -12.86 19.10 6.66
CA ASP A 315 -13.41 17.74 6.74
C ASP A 315 -12.51 16.70 6.06
N SER A 316 -11.96 16.96 4.87
CA SER A 316 -11.06 16.02 4.19
C SER A 316 -9.82 15.67 5.02
N LYS A 317 -9.22 16.64 5.71
CA LYS A 317 -8.09 16.37 6.61
C LYS A 317 -8.53 15.60 7.86
N ASN A 318 -9.74 15.83 8.37
CA ASN A 318 -10.26 15.06 9.49
C ASN A 318 -10.52 13.60 9.11
N THR A 319 -11.00 13.33 7.89
CA THR A 319 -11.08 11.98 7.32
C THR A 319 -9.73 11.27 7.42
N ASN A 320 -8.68 11.87 6.87
CA ASN A 320 -7.33 11.30 6.88
C ASN A 320 -6.79 11.10 8.31
N GLY A 321 -7.03 12.09 9.17
CA GLY A 321 -6.57 12.10 10.55
C GLY A 321 -7.19 11.01 11.44
N HIS A 322 -8.29 10.39 11.01
CA HIS A 322 -8.91 9.26 11.69
C HIS A 322 -8.76 7.95 10.91
N SER A 323 -7.69 7.81 10.13
CA SER A 323 -7.34 6.54 9.49
C SER A 323 -7.24 5.40 10.51
N VAL A 324 -7.66 4.20 10.11
CA VAL A 324 -7.32 2.97 10.85
C VAL A 324 -5.80 2.79 10.82
N VAL A 325 -5.20 2.62 12.00
CA VAL A 325 -3.75 2.40 12.18
C VAL A 325 -3.54 1.00 12.71
N LEU A 326 -2.74 0.21 12.00
CA LEU A 326 -2.50 -1.19 12.34
C LEU A 326 -1.01 -1.46 12.51
N ARG A 327 -0.69 -2.35 13.43
CA ARG A 327 0.66 -2.87 13.59
C ARG A 327 0.64 -4.39 13.58
N LEU A 328 1.37 -4.96 12.65
CA LEU A 328 1.53 -6.40 12.49
C LEU A 328 2.77 -6.81 13.27
N ASP A 329 2.59 -7.70 14.25
CA ASP A 329 3.66 -8.30 15.03
C ASP A 329 3.75 -9.79 14.68
N TYR A 330 4.88 -10.23 14.13
CA TYR A 330 5.15 -11.65 13.84
C TYR A 330 6.57 -12.00 14.25
N GLY A 331 6.72 -12.98 15.14
CA GLY A 331 7.99 -13.25 15.82
C GLY A 331 8.51 -11.98 16.50
N GLU A 332 9.73 -11.58 16.16
CA GLU A 332 10.35 -10.35 16.62
C GLU A 332 10.22 -9.18 15.63
N ARG A 333 9.49 -9.34 14.53
CA ARG A 333 9.39 -8.33 13.46
C ARG A 333 8.07 -7.57 13.52
N ARG A 334 8.15 -6.28 13.21
CA ARG A 334 7.03 -5.35 13.32
C ARG A 334 6.86 -4.48 12.09
N ILE A 335 5.66 -4.50 11.52
CA ILE A 335 5.27 -3.70 10.36
C ILE A 335 4.13 -2.76 10.77
N LEU A 336 4.31 -1.45 10.56
CA LEU A 336 3.33 -0.43 10.91
C LEU A 336 2.64 0.12 9.66
N LEU A 337 1.30 0.12 9.67
CA LEU A 337 0.45 0.67 8.63
C LEU A 337 -0.26 1.90 9.18
N THR A 338 0.10 3.09 8.69
CA THR A 338 -0.35 4.36 9.27
C THR A 338 -1.56 4.99 8.59
N GLY A 339 -1.98 4.48 7.42
CA GLY A 339 -2.90 5.22 6.55
C GLY A 339 -2.42 6.65 6.31
N ASP A 340 -3.35 7.60 6.41
CA ASP A 340 -3.15 8.99 6.02
C ASP A 340 -3.09 9.97 7.19
N LEU A 341 -2.64 9.49 8.35
CA LEU A 341 -2.43 10.35 9.51
C LEU A 341 -1.65 11.62 9.15
N ASN A 342 -2.22 12.77 9.49
CA ASN A 342 -1.63 14.10 9.34
C ASN A 342 -1.08 14.65 10.66
N THR A 343 -0.44 15.82 10.62
CA THR A 343 0.20 16.45 11.79
C THR A 343 -0.68 16.49 13.05
N HIS A 344 -1.94 16.91 12.94
CA HIS A 344 -2.83 17.04 14.09
C HIS A 344 -3.21 15.68 14.68
N SER A 345 -3.53 14.70 13.83
CA SER A 345 -3.83 13.35 14.28
C SER A 345 -2.63 12.64 14.91
N GLN A 346 -1.43 12.84 14.36
CA GLN A 346 -0.19 12.27 14.89
C GLN A 346 0.15 12.85 16.27
N ASN A 347 -0.01 14.16 16.44
CA ASN A 347 0.16 14.78 17.75
C ASN A 347 -0.88 14.26 18.75
N HIS A 348 -2.14 14.12 18.33
CA HIS A 348 -3.18 13.56 19.18
C HIS A 348 -2.90 12.11 19.61
N ILE A 349 -2.38 11.29 18.70
CA ILE A 349 -1.95 9.92 18.98
C ILE A 349 -0.77 9.90 19.96
N MET A 350 0.25 10.74 19.74
CA MET A 350 1.39 10.84 20.65
C MET A 350 0.94 11.27 22.06
N ASP A 351 -0.01 12.20 22.16
CA ASP A 351 -0.59 12.61 23.45
C ASP A 351 -1.37 11.47 24.11
N TYR A 352 -2.16 10.72 23.34
CA TYR A 352 -2.96 9.60 23.84
C TYR A 352 -2.09 8.47 24.40
N TYR A 353 -1.06 8.06 23.66
CA TYR A 353 -0.15 7.00 24.12
C TYR A 353 0.89 7.49 25.12
N GLY A 354 1.18 8.80 25.14
CA GLY A 354 2.12 9.41 26.07
C GLY A 354 3.48 8.70 26.07
N ALA A 355 3.92 8.28 27.26
CA ALA A 355 5.18 7.56 27.42
C ALA A 355 5.24 6.21 26.66
N ASN A 356 4.10 5.61 26.34
CA ASN A 356 4.03 4.33 25.62
C ASN A 356 4.12 4.50 24.10
N PHE A 357 4.09 5.72 23.56
CA PHE A 357 4.09 5.96 22.11
C PHE A 357 5.24 5.25 21.41
N LEU A 358 6.47 5.35 21.94
CA LEU A 358 7.63 4.69 21.34
C LEU A 358 7.51 3.16 21.36
N ALA A 359 6.97 2.59 22.43
CA ALA A 359 6.77 1.14 22.54
C ALA A 359 5.72 0.65 21.54
N GLU A 360 4.71 1.46 21.25
CA GLU A 360 3.63 1.09 20.33
C GLU A 360 4.00 1.31 18.86
N TYR A 361 4.68 2.42 18.53
CA TYR A 361 4.92 2.87 17.16
C TYR A 361 6.31 2.56 16.61
N LYS A 362 7.33 2.25 17.43
CA LYS A 362 8.62 1.78 16.91
C LYS A 362 8.40 0.52 16.09
N SER A 363 8.83 0.50 14.83
CA SER A 363 8.64 -0.61 13.89
C SER A 363 9.88 -0.89 13.05
N ASP A 364 9.98 -2.10 12.46
CA ASP A 364 11.02 -2.43 11.47
C ASP A 364 10.66 -1.90 10.08
N VAL A 365 9.38 -2.00 9.73
CA VAL A 365 8.87 -1.45 8.48
C VAL A 365 7.72 -0.50 8.79
N ALA A 366 7.65 0.61 8.08
CA ALA A 366 6.53 1.54 8.16
C ALA A 366 6.00 1.87 6.77
N LYS A 367 4.68 1.83 6.61
CA LYS A 367 4.01 2.57 5.53
C LYS A 367 4.15 4.06 5.83
N GLY A 368 4.64 4.83 4.87
CA GLY A 368 4.81 6.27 5.01
C GLY A 368 3.46 6.97 5.17
N CYS A 369 3.35 7.96 6.06
CA CYS A 369 2.07 8.63 6.29
C CYS A 369 1.60 9.40 5.05
N HIS A 370 0.31 9.30 4.73
CA HIS A 370 -0.37 10.14 3.74
C HIS A 370 0.39 10.28 2.42
N HIS A 371 0.73 9.15 1.83
CA HIS A 371 1.47 9.05 0.56
C HIS A 371 2.85 9.73 0.53
N GLY A 372 3.37 10.14 1.69
CA GLY A 372 4.57 10.98 1.79
C GLY A 372 4.28 12.48 1.74
N SER A 373 3.10 12.90 2.20
CA SER A 373 2.71 14.30 2.37
C SER A 373 3.58 15.04 3.38
N HIS A 374 3.76 16.35 3.16
CA HIS A 374 4.46 17.22 4.11
C HIS A 374 3.62 17.59 5.33
N ASP A 375 2.33 17.27 5.34
CA ASP A 375 1.45 17.43 6.50
C ASP A 375 1.70 16.29 7.51
N VAL A 376 2.90 16.29 8.08
CA VAL A 376 3.40 15.26 8.99
C VAL A 376 4.14 15.89 10.18
N SER A 377 4.12 15.22 11.31
CA SER A 377 4.94 15.51 12.48
C SER A 377 6.27 14.76 12.40
N TYR A 378 7.38 15.50 12.34
CA TYR A 378 8.73 14.89 12.35
C TYR A 378 9.03 14.12 13.64
N ARG A 379 8.42 14.50 14.78
CA ARG A 379 8.52 13.75 16.04
C ARG A 379 7.86 12.38 15.93
N PHE A 380 6.76 12.29 15.18
CA PHE A 380 6.09 11.03 14.90
C PHE A 380 6.96 10.15 13.98
N LEU A 381 7.53 10.72 12.91
CA LEU A 381 8.49 10.02 12.04
C LEU A 381 9.72 9.50 12.80
N GLU A 382 10.24 10.31 13.73
CA GLU A 382 11.32 9.92 14.64
C GLU A 382 10.90 8.86 15.65
N GLY A 383 9.64 8.82 16.07
CA GLY A 383 9.14 7.78 16.96
C GLY A 383 9.02 6.39 16.30
N MET A 384 8.65 6.36 15.02
CA MET A 384 8.50 5.09 14.27
C MET A 384 9.83 4.35 14.09
N ARG A 385 10.94 5.09 13.90
CA ARG A 385 12.31 4.55 13.71
C ARG A 385 12.40 3.31 12.78
N PRO A 386 11.79 3.34 11.57
CA PRO A 386 11.80 2.18 10.69
C PRO A 386 13.19 1.88 10.13
N LEU A 387 13.47 0.60 9.86
CA LEU A 387 14.59 0.19 8.99
C LEU A 387 14.24 0.38 7.51
N CYS A 388 12.94 0.31 7.21
CA CYS A 388 12.41 0.47 5.87
C CYS A 388 11.12 1.29 5.91
N THR A 389 11.06 2.36 5.11
CA THR A 389 9.82 3.09 4.86
C THR A 389 9.34 2.78 3.45
N VAL A 390 8.10 2.32 3.32
CA VAL A 390 7.43 2.15 2.03
C VAL A 390 6.42 3.26 1.84
N ILE A 391 6.57 4.06 0.79
CA ILE A 391 5.68 5.17 0.50
C ILE A 391 4.80 4.81 -0.71
N SER A 392 3.53 4.53 -0.45
CA SER A 392 2.54 4.36 -1.53
C SER A 392 2.23 5.73 -2.10
N SER A 393 2.48 5.94 -3.38
CA SER A 393 2.26 7.24 -4.04
C SER A 393 2.34 7.07 -5.54
N GLY A 394 1.70 7.97 -6.28
CA GLY A 394 1.77 7.98 -7.75
C GLY A 394 1.57 9.36 -8.39
N ASP A 395 1.53 9.37 -9.72
CA ASP A 395 1.59 10.60 -10.50
C ASP A 395 0.22 11.25 -10.70
N ALA A 396 -0.20 12.06 -9.73
CA ALA A 396 -1.36 12.92 -9.83
C ALA A 396 -0.95 14.39 -9.70
N GLU A 397 -1.05 15.18 -10.78
CA GLU A 397 -0.60 16.59 -10.87
C GLU A 397 -1.19 17.54 -9.81
N THR A 398 -2.28 17.14 -9.16
CA THR A 398 -2.93 17.97 -8.12
C THR A 398 -2.40 17.71 -6.71
N TYR A 399 -1.67 16.60 -6.49
CA TYR A 399 -1.18 16.15 -5.19
C TYR A 399 0.20 15.50 -5.31
N ASP A 400 1.25 16.28 -5.61
CA ASP A 400 2.61 15.72 -5.78
C ASP A 400 3.15 15.13 -4.46
N HIS A 401 3.04 13.82 -4.36
CA HIS A 401 3.61 12.99 -3.32
C HIS A 401 4.49 11.90 -3.97
N PRO A 402 5.50 11.37 -3.27
CA PRO A 402 5.98 11.83 -1.97
C PRO A 402 6.72 13.16 -2.07
N ARG A 403 6.60 14.01 -1.06
CA ARG A 403 7.38 15.26 -1.00
C ARG A 403 8.86 14.93 -0.76
N PRO A 404 9.81 15.56 -1.47
CA PRO A 404 11.24 15.28 -1.27
C PRO A 404 11.73 15.46 0.17
N THR A 405 11.15 16.42 0.89
CA THR A 405 11.42 16.63 2.32
C THR A 405 11.06 15.43 3.18
N ILE A 406 10.05 14.65 2.79
CA ILE A 406 9.53 13.51 3.52
C ILE A 406 10.31 12.24 3.20
N VAL A 407 10.75 12.10 1.95
CA VAL A 407 11.76 11.10 1.58
C VAL A 407 13.04 11.32 2.39
N ALA A 408 13.54 12.57 2.43
CA ALA A 408 14.71 12.91 3.24
C ALA A 408 14.48 12.69 4.74
N ALA A 409 13.33 13.10 5.27
CA ALA A 409 12.96 12.91 6.67
C ALA A 409 12.97 11.42 7.06
N SER A 410 12.33 10.59 6.26
CA SER A 410 12.27 9.13 6.46
C SER A 410 13.67 8.51 6.51
N ALA A 411 14.60 8.99 5.67
CA ALA A 411 15.99 8.51 5.66
C ALA A 411 16.80 8.96 6.88
N ILE A 412 16.50 10.13 7.46
CA ILE A 412 17.24 10.65 8.63
C ILE A 412 16.68 10.17 9.96
N THR A 413 15.37 9.92 10.05
CA THR A 413 14.68 9.48 11.27
C THR A 413 14.62 7.96 11.42
N GLY A 414 14.88 7.21 10.36
CA GLY A 414 14.95 5.75 10.40
C GLY A 414 16.16 5.19 11.16
N ARG A 415 16.12 3.89 11.45
CA ARG A 415 17.23 3.15 12.09
C ARG A 415 18.39 2.94 11.11
N ARG A 416 19.59 3.31 11.53
CA ARG A 416 20.83 3.04 10.81
C ARG A 416 21.44 1.74 11.29
N LEU A 417 22.09 1.06 10.37
CA LEU A 417 22.73 -0.23 10.56
C LEU A 417 24.21 -0.12 10.16
N VAL A 418 25.10 -0.81 10.87
CA VAL A 418 26.50 -0.94 10.47
C VAL A 418 26.70 -2.37 10.01
N ASP A 419 27.06 -2.56 8.75
CA ASP A 419 27.53 -3.84 8.23
C ASP A 419 29.02 -3.97 8.60
N HIS A 420 29.30 -4.63 9.72
CA HIS A 420 30.66 -4.81 10.24
C HIS A 420 31.54 -5.68 9.32
N GLU A 421 30.96 -6.58 8.54
CA GLU A 421 31.71 -7.41 7.60
C GLU A 421 32.18 -6.62 6.38
N ARG A 422 31.33 -5.69 5.90
CA ARG A 422 31.65 -4.85 4.74
C ARG A 422 32.19 -3.47 5.10
N ASP A 423 32.33 -3.18 6.39
CA ASP A 423 32.70 -1.86 6.93
C ASP A 423 31.87 -0.73 6.29
N SER A 424 30.54 -0.88 6.30
CA SER A 424 29.64 0.05 5.59
C SER A 424 28.39 0.41 6.39
N LEU A 425 27.87 1.62 6.17
CA LEU A 425 26.61 2.07 6.77
C LEU A 425 25.44 1.61 5.89
N ILE A 426 24.54 0.82 6.46
CA ILE A 426 23.23 0.53 5.88
C ILE A 426 22.27 1.62 6.39
N CYS A 427 21.95 2.56 5.51
CA CYS A 427 20.94 3.59 5.78
C CYS A 427 19.53 2.99 5.76
N PRO A 428 18.54 3.65 6.42
CA PRO A 428 17.14 3.30 6.27
C PRO A 428 16.76 3.19 4.79
N MET A 429 16.11 2.10 4.42
CA MET A 429 15.68 1.87 3.04
C MET A 429 14.39 2.65 2.79
N ILE A 430 14.26 3.19 1.57
CA ILE A 430 13.04 3.84 1.12
C ILE A 430 12.61 3.20 -0.20
N TYR A 431 11.40 2.65 -0.17
CA TYR A 431 10.70 2.15 -1.35
C TYR A 431 9.50 3.05 -1.63
N ILE A 432 9.16 3.22 -2.89
CA ILE A 432 8.04 4.05 -3.33
C ILE A 432 7.26 3.27 -4.37
N THR A 433 5.95 3.13 -4.31
CA THR A 433 5.22 2.29 -5.30
C THR A 433 5.33 2.84 -6.73
N GLU A 434 5.31 4.15 -6.92
CA GLU A 434 5.58 4.79 -8.21
C GLU A 434 6.45 6.05 -8.00
N VAL A 435 7.51 6.20 -8.78
CA VAL A 435 8.33 7.43 -8.79
C VAL A 435 8.07 8.10 -10.12
N ALA A 436 7.21 9.12 -10.12
CA ALA A 436 7.07 10.14 -11.16
C ALA A 436 7.34 9.65 -12.61
N GLN A 437 6.29 9.30 -13.34
CA GLN A 437 6.28 9.51 -14.80
C GLN A 437 6.05 11.00 -15.10
N SER A 438 6.73 11.92 -14.41
CA SER A 438 6.64 13.34 -14.72
C SER A 438 7.32 13.56 -16.07
N VAL A 439 6.50 13.49 -17.12
CA VAL A 439 6.78 13.69 -18.54
C VAL A 439 7.91 12.83 -19.11
N ALA A 440 7.73 12.33 -20.34
CA ALA A 440 8.84 11.83 -21.11
C ALA A 440 9.98 12.87 -21.04
N ILE A 441 11.17 12.45 -20.58
CA ILE A 441 12.38 13.29 -20.48
C ILE A 441 12.70 13.96 -21.85
N THR A 442 12.10 13.48 -22.94
CA THR A 442 12.09 14.13 -24.24
C THR A 442 11.53 15.57 -24.24
N ASN A 443 10.79 15.98 -23.20
CA ASN A 443 10.27 17.35 -23.06
C ASN A 443 11.08 18.23 -22.08
N VAL A 444 12.20 17.74 -21.54
CA VAL A 444 13.16 18.57 -20.77
C VAL A 444 13.92 19.55 -21.68
N GLY A 445 13.69 19.50 -23.00
CA GLY A 445 14.27 20.41 -23.99
C GLY A 445 13.50 21.73 -24.22
N GLU A 446 12.30 21.93 -23.66
CA GLU A 446 11.61 23.23 -23.79
C GLU A 446 11.59 23.99 -22.46
N MET A 447 12.57 24.87 -22.31
CA MET A 447 12.51 25.94 -21.32
C MET A 447 11.43 26.94 -21.77
N LYS A 448 10.24 26.92 -21.16
CA LYS A 448 9.24 27.98 -21.37
C LYS A 448 9.62 29.20 -20.53
N GLU A 449 10.30 30.17 -21.15
CA GLU A 449 10.42 31.51 -20.58
C GLU A 449 9.05 32.17 -20.54
N TYR A 450 8.61 32.57 -19.34
CA TYR A 450 7.57 33.57 -19.19
C TYR A 450 8.25 34.93 -19.05
N PRO A 451 8.21 35.82 -20.05
CA PRO A 451 8.66 37.18 -19.84
C PRO A 451 7.71 37.84 -18.84
N THR A 452 8.26 38.25 -17.69
CA THR A 452 7.61 39.28 -16.87
C THR A 452 7.68 40.62 -17.60
N PRO A 453 6.57 41.37 -17.73
CA PRO A 453 5.27 41.10 -17.11
C PRO A 453 4.35 40.25 -18.01
N ARG A 454 3.55 39.37 -17.37
CA ARG A 454 2.56 38.52 -18.05
C ARG A 454 1.59 39.37 -18.89
N PRO A 455 1.33 39.03 -20.17
CA PRO A 455 0.22 39.63 -20.90
C PRO A 455 -1.11 39.03 -20.41
N PRO A 456 -2.22 39.79 -20.49
CA PRO A 456 -3.56 39.23 -20.31
C PRO A 456 -3.86 38.26 -21.45
N PHE A 457 -4.61 37.22 -21.12
CA PHE A 457 -5.04 36.14 -21.99
C PHE A 457 -5.58 36.65 -23.34
N GLU A 458 -4.98 36.21 -24.47
CA GLU A 458 -5.70 36.02 -25.74
C GLU A 458 -4.89 35.23 -26.78
N ALA A 459 -5.61 34.49 -27.61
CA ALA A 459 -5.13 33.48 -28.54
C ALA A 459 -4.55 34.05 -29.84
N ASN A 460 -3.47 33.42 -30.37
CA ASN A 460 -3.30 32.96 -31.76
C ASN A 460 -1.81 32.86 -32.19
N LYS A 461 -1.53 31.83 -33.01
CA LYS A 461 -0.36 31.64 -33.92
C LYS A 461 -0.26 32.77 -34.98
N PRO A 462 0.74 32.85 -35.90
CA PRO A 462 2.09 32.23 -36.06
C PRO A 462 3.17 33.28 -36.50
N THR A 463 4.33 32.80 -37.03
CA THR A 463 5.45 33.47 -37.75
C THR A 463 6.64 33.85 -36.84
N GLY A 464 7.91 33.56 -37.13
CA GLY A 464 8.59 32.82 -38.19
C GLY A 464 10.11 33.00 -38.01
N ALA A 465 10.88 32.04 -38.54
CA ALA A 465 12.30 32.08 -38.93
C ALA A 465 13.41 32.28 -37.85
N ASP A 466 14.19 31.19 -37.74
CA ASP A 466 15.65 31.11 -37.79
C ASP A 466 16.51 31.79 -36.72
N ASN A 467 17.14 30.94 -35.88
CA ASN A 467 18.60 30.95 -35.74
C ASN A 467 19.12 29.57 -35.31
N VAL A 468 20.03 29.06 -36.14
CA VAL A 468 20.80 27.82 -35.94
C VAL A 468 21.91 28.09 -34.92
N TYR A 469 21.98 27.28 -33.86
CA TYR A 469 23.19 27.17 -33.03
C TYR A 469 23.61 25.72 -32.81
N ASN A 470 24.93 25.57 -32.94
CA ASN A 470 25.81 24.41 -32.99
C ASN A 470 25.58 23.33 -31.90
N THR A 471 25.58 22.05 -32.29
CA THR A 471 25.16 20.89 -31.49
C THR A 471 26.30 19.99 -30.99
N GLU A 472 27.39 20.52 -30.43
CA GLU A 472 28.48 19.64 -29.95
C GLU A 472 29.06 19.94 -28.55
N ASP A 473 28.51 20.87 -27.77
CA ASP A 473 29.09 21.21 -26.44
C ASP A 473 28.10 21.24 -25.26
N GLU A 474 26.88 20.72 -25.41
CA GLU A 474 25.89 20.64 -24.32
C GLU A 474 25.76 19.22 -23.73
N MET A 475 26.89 18.62 -23.35
CA MET A 475 26.88 17.53 -22.38
C MET A 475 26.49 18.08 -20.99
N ALA A 476 25.18 18.03 -20.73
CA ALA A 476 24.52 17.85 -19.44
C ALA A 476 25.39 18.11 -18.18
N ARG A 477 25.45 19.37 -17.74
CA ARG A 477 25.67 19.70 -16.33
C ARG A 477 24.33 20.10 -15.72
N PHE A 478 23.68 19.17 -15.04
CA PHE A 478 22.61 19.49 -14.09
C PHE A 478 23.13 20.53 -13.09
N ARG A 479 22.60 21.74 -13.11
CA ARG A 479 22.82 22.76 -12.08
C ARG A 479 21.51 23.00 -11.35
N LEU A 480 21.43 22.49 -10.12
CA LEU A 480 20.31 22.71 -9.21
C LEU A 480 20.37 24.16 -8.70
N PHE A 481 19.47 25.03 -9.16
CA PHE A 481 19.33 26.38 -8.61
C PHE A 481 18.45 26.34 -7.36
N LEU A 482 19.05 26.57 -6.19
CA LEU A 482 18.35 26.81 -4.93
C LEU A 482 18.67 28.24 -4.47
N GLY A 483 17.82 29.20 -4.86
CA GLY A 483 17.90 30.57 -4.38
C GLY A 483 16.80 31.45 -4.95
N THR A 484 16.12 32.21 -4.10
CA THR A 484 15.17 33.26 -4.52
C THR A 484 15.94 34.42 -5.14
N SER A 485 15.43 34.95 -6.25
CA SER A 485 15.97 36.13 -6.92
C SER A 485 15.77 37.39 -6.08
N GLN A 486 16.70 37.66 -5.15
CA GLN A 486 16.99 39.02 -4.69
C GLN A 486 18.28 39.05 -3.87
N SER A 487 19.35 39.47 -4.56
CA SER A 487 20.52 40.20 -4.04
C SER A 487 21.03 39.84 -2.64
N THR A 488 21.95 38.88 -2.55
CA THR A 488 23.06 38.84 -1.56
C THR A 488 24.18 37.94 -2.11
N PRO A 489 25.46 38.13 -1.73
CA PRO A 489 26.58 37.44 -2.36
C PRO A 489 26.47 35.93 -2.12
N PHE A 490 26.43 35.19 -3.23
CA PHE A 490 26.31 33.73 -3.35
C PHE A 490 26.87 32.96 -2.15
N HIS A 491 26.00 32.62 -1.20
CA HIS A 491 26.23 31.50 -0.29
C HIS A 491 25.96 30.23 -1.10
N TRP A 492 27.01 29.66 -1.68
CA TRP A 492 26.97 28.30 -2.20
C TRP A 492 26.80 27.38 -0.99
N PRO A 493 25.63 26.72 -0.80
CA PRO A 493 25.56 25.69 0.22
C PRO A 493 26.57 24.64 -0.20
N ARG A 494 27.59 24.40 0.63
CA ARG A 494 28.50 23.32 0.36
C ARG A 494 27.68 22.03 0.42
N LEU A 495 27.70 21.26 -0.68
CA LEU A 495 27.03 19.96 -0.77
C LEU A 495 27.76 18.88 0.03
N ASP A 496 28.88 19.22 0.71
CA ASP A 496 29.63 18.32 1.59
C ASP A 496 28.82 17.88 2.82
N ILE A 497 27.82 18.66 3.24
CA ILE A 497 26.84 18.32 4.28
C ILE A 497 25.48 17.85 3.74
N ALA A 498 25.29 17.81 2.41
CA ALA A 498 24.04 17.35 1.81
C ALA A 498 23.91 15.82 1.92
N LYS A 499 22.93 15.36 2.68
CA LYS A 499 22.58 13.94 2.73
C LYS A 499 21.79 13.59 1.47
N VAL A 500 22.43 12.84 0.56
CA VAL A 500 21.78 12.32 -0.65
C VAL A 500 21.10 10.99 -0.32
N VAL A 501 19.80 10.88 -0.57
CA VAL A 501 19.11 9.58 -0.56
C VAL A 501 19.50 8.84 -1.83
N ARG A 502 20.23 7.72 -1.68
CA ARG A 502 20.64 6.86 -2.80
C ARG A 502 19.85 5.56 -2.75
N GLY A 503 19.42 5.06 -3.91
CA GLY A 503 18.84 3.72 -4.04
C GLY A 503 17.32 3.62 -3.87
N LEU A 504 16.58 4.63 -4.33
CA LEU A 504 15.12 4.55 -4.45
C LEU A 504 14.71 3.38 -5.36
N ARG A 505 13.68 2.65 -4.95
CA ARG A 505 13.15 1.46 -5.63
C ARG A 505 11.64 1.62 -5.83
N TYR A 506 11.12 1.27 -7.02
CA TYR A 506 9.73 1.49 -7.41
C TYR A 506 8.96 0.33 -8.06
N GLY A 507 7.65 0.34 -7.95
CA GLY A 507 6.72 -0.70 -8.40
C GLY A 507 6.08 -1.45 -7.23
N LEU A 508 5.51 -2.63 -7.51
CA LEU A 508 4.98 -3.53 -6.49
C LEU A 508 6.09 -3.92 -5.50
N ILE A 509 5.89 -3.62 -4.23
CA ILE A 509 6.84 -3.93 -3.16
C ILE A 509 6.26 -5.05 -2.29
N ASN A 510 7.02 -6.11 -2.12
CA ASN A 510 6.66 -7.25 -1.29
C ASN A 510 7.61 -7.37 -0.11
N ILE A 511 7.08 -7.16 1.10
CA ILE A 511 7.78 -7.34 2.36
C ILE A 511 7.46 -8.73 2.88
N ARG A 512 8.49 -9.53 3.19
CA ARG A 512 8.34 -10.90 3.69
C ARG A 512 9.16 -11.13 4.94
N THR A 513 8.63 -11.91 5.87
CA THR A 513 9.35 -12.29 7.09
C THR A 513 8.88 -13.62 7.66
N ASP A 514 9.82 -14.38 8.21
CA ASP A 514 9.62 -15.56 9.05
C ASP A 514 9.49 -15.21 10.55
N GLY A 515 9.47 -13.91 10.87
CA GLY A 515 9.46 -13.40 12.23
C GLY A 515 10.85 -13.13 12.80
N GLN A 516 11.93 -13.37 12.05
CA GLN A 516 13.29 -13.00 12.46
C GLN A 516 14.01 -12.21 11.36
N ARG A 517 13.98 -12.71 10.13
CA ARG A 517 14.59 -12.10 8.95
C ARG A 517 13.60 -11.18 8.24
N LEU A 518 14.09 -10.12 7.59
CA LEU A 518 13.29 -9.29 6.68
C LEU A 518 13.78 -9.44 5.25
N PHE A 519 12.85 -9.58 4.31
CA PHE A 519 13.11 -9.69 2.89
C PHE A 519 12.22 -8.72 2.13
N PHE A 520 12.82 -7.87 1.31
CA PHE A 520 12.14 -6.83 0.54
C PHE A 520 12.35 -7.14 -0.93
N ALA A 521 11.28 -7.46 -1.65
CA ALA A 521 11.31 -7.79 -3.05
C ALA A 521 10.56 -6.74 -3.88
N GLN A 522 11.15 -6.35 -5.00
CA GLN A 522 10.57 -5.46 -5.99
C GLN A 522 10.66 -6.16 -7.35
N MET A 523 9.56 -6.16 -8.11
CA MET A 523 9.55 -6.74 -9.45
C MET A 523 10.33 -5.83 -10.40
N GLU A 524 11.22 -6.39 -11.21
CA GLU A 524 11.92 -5.61 -12.24
C GLU A 524 10.95 -5.22 -13.36
N GLU A 525 11.23 -4.12 -14.08
CA GLU A 525 10.35 -3.59 -15.15
C GLU A 525 10.08 -4.59 -16.28
N SER A 526 10.99 -5.54 -16.51
CA SER A 526 10.80 -6.62 -17.48
C SER A 526 9.70 -7.61 -17.07
N GLY A 527 9.32 -7.63 -15.79
CA GLY A 527 8.38 -8.58 -15.20
C GLY A 527 8.94 -10.00 -15.06
N GLU A 528 10.20 -10.26 -15.46
CA GLU A 528 10.79 -11.60 -15.49
C GLU A 528 11.61 -11.96 -14.23
N ASP A 529 12.11 -10.96 -13.50
CA ASP A 529 13.00 -11.14 -12.35
C ASP A 529 12.68 -10.17 -11.19
N TRP A 530 13.35 -10.38 -10.06
CA TRP A 530 13.16 -9.60 -8.85
C TRP A 530 14.45 -8.97 -8.34
N ALA A 531 14.38 -7.67 -8.08
CA ALA A 531 15.37 -6.99 -7.25
C ALA A 531 14.97 -7.15 -5.79
N PHE A 532 15.84 -7.77 -4.97
CA PHE A 532 15.56 -7.94 -3.55
C PHE A 532 16.70 -7.47 -2.65
N THR A 533 16.35 -7.19 -1.39
CA THR A 533 17.26 -6.93 -0.28
C THR A 533 16.81 -7.79 0.89
N SER A 534 17.77 -8.38 1.60
CA SER A 534 17.51 -9.16 2.80
C SER A 534 18.30 -8.61 3.96
N LEU A 535 17.67 -8.55 5.13
CA LEU A 535 18.31 -8.25 6.41
C LEU A 535 18.24 -9.48 7.31
N SER A 536 19.40 -9.97 7.74
CA SER A 536 19.48 -11.11 8.66
C SER A 536 19.03 -10.70 10.08
N PRO A 537 18.68 -11.68 10.95
CA PRO A 537 18.35 -11.40 12.35
C PRO A 537 19.47 -10.64 13.08
N GLU A 538 20.73 -10.99 12.82
CA GLU A 538 21.92 -10.38 13.43
C GLU A 538 22.04 -8.91 13.02
N GLN A 539 21.92 -8.63 11.72
CA GLN A 539 21.93 -7.26 11.22
C GLN A 539 20.83 -6.43 11.89
N ILE A 540 19.60 -6.96 11.99
CA ILE A 540 18.48 -6.24 12.61
C ILE A 540 18.69 -6.02 14.12
N ALA A 541 19.30 -6.97 14.82
CA ALA A 541 19.57 -6.87 16.26
C ALA A 541 20.57 -5.76 16.58
N GLU A 542 21.58 -5.56 15.73
CA GLU A 542 22.58 -4.48 15.86
C GLU A 542 22.00 -3.07 15.65
N ALA A 543 20.83 -2.96 15.01
CA ALA A 543 20.12 -1.69 14.77
C ALA A 543 19.39 -1.10 15.99
N ARG A 544 19.29 -1.85 17.10
CA ARG A 544 18.23 -1.65 18.11
C ARG A 544 18.25 -0.32 18.85
#